data_AF-A0AAJ2I4F3-F1
#
_entry.id   AF-A0AAJ2I4F3-F1
#
_cell.length_a   1.000
_cell.length_b   1.000
_cell.length_c   1.000
_cell.angle_alpha   90.00
_cell.angle_beta   90.00
_cell.angle_gamma   90.00
#
_symmetry.space_group_name_H-M   'P 1'
#
loop_
_entity.id
_entity.type
_entity.pdbx_description
1 polymer ?
#
loop_
_entity_poly.entity_id
_entity_poly.type
_entity_poly.pdbx_seq_one_letter_code
_entity_poly.pdbx_strand_id
1 'polypeptide(L)'
;MDHDYDALADAAERGELTPIPGTELHGEAAAAEVRRMLLETTGTTDLDELTRMAMGRPAVGTSSGASPVVRARVPQALKDRVNALARREHRKESDIVREALAAYVQLQEA
;
A
#
# COMPACT_ATOMS: atom_id res chain seq x y z
N MET A 1 -29.20 2.51 -13.05
CA MET A 1 -29.08 3.78 -13.78
C MET A 1 -27.82 3.67 -14.59
N ASP A 2 -27.90 3.85 -15.90
CA ASP A 2 -26.70 3.96 -16.74
C ASP A 2 -26.24 5.42 -16.61
N HIS A 3 -25.12 5.62 -15.91
CA HIS A 3 -24.57 6.96 -15.73
C HIS A 3 -23.61 7.21 -16.88
N ASP A 4 -23.96 8.15 -17.75
CA ASP A 4 -23.07 8.61 -18.82
C ASP A 4 -21.96 9.47 -18.20
N TYR A 5 -20.89 8.79 -17.76
CA TYR A 5 -19.73 9.42 -17.12
C TYR A 5 -18.95 10.31 -18.09
N ASP A 6 -18.99 10.02 -19.39
CA ASP A 6 -18.32 10.81 -20.42
C ASP A 6 -19.02 12.16 -20.58
N ALA A 7 -20.36 12.17 -20.65
CA ALA A 7 -21.13 13.41 -20.69
C ALA A 7 -20.94 14.29 -19.43
N LEU A 8 -20.80 13.67 -18.26
CA LEU A 8 -20.52 14.38 -17.00
C LEU A 8 -19.10 14.95 -16.96
N ALA A 9 -18.10 14.21 -17.47
CA ALA A 9 -16.73 14.70 -17.59
C ALA A 9 -16.65 15.91 -18.53
N ASP A 10 -17.28 15.82 -19.69
CA ASP A 10 -17.38 16.91 -20.66
C ASP A 10 -18.02 18.18 -20.07
N ALA A 11 -19.09 18.02 -19.27
CA ALA A 11 -19.73 19.14 -18.58
C ALA A 11 -18.84 19.74 -17.48
N ALA A 12 -18.05 18.92 -16.78
CA ALA A 12 -17.08 19.38 -15.79
C ALA A 12 -15.97 20.22 -16.44
N GLU A 13 -15.43 19.78 -17.58
CA GLU A 13 -14.40 20.51 -18.33
C GLU A 13 -14.88 21.86 -18.85
N ARG A 14 -16.17 21.95 -19.23
CA ARG A 14 -16.81 23.22 -19.61
C ARG A 14 -17.18 24.12 -18.43
N GLY A 15 -16.99 23.65 -17.19
CA GLY A 15 -17.34 24.39 -15.97
C GLY A 15 -18.85 24.51 -15.73
N GLU A 16 -19.66 23.61 -16.31
CA GLU A 16 -21.12 23.61 -16.17
C GLU A 16 -21.58 22.97 -14.85
N LEU A 17 -20.69 22.25 -14.17
CA LEU A 17 -20.97 21.66 -12.86
C LEU A 17 -20.70 22.69 -11.75
N THR A 18 -21.74 23.00 -10.99
CA THR A 18 -21.64 23.86 -9.80
C THR A 18 -21.57 22.99 -8.55
N PRO A 19 -20.62 23.24 -7.63
CA PRO A 19 -20.60 22.58 -6.33
C PRO A 19 -21.88 22.86 -5.55
N ILE A 20 -22.27 21.91 -4.71
CA ILE A 20 -23.43 22.12 -3.84
C ILE A 20 -23.08 23.22 -2.81
N PRO A 21 -23.91 24.25 -2.66
CA PRO A 21 -23.62 25.32 -1.71
C PRO A 21 -23.41 24.76 -0.28
N GLY A 22 -22.29 25.16 0.34
CA GLY A 22 -21.94 24.75 1.71
C GLY A 22 -21.20 23.41 1.83
N THR A 23 -20.95 22.70 0.72
CA THR A 23 -20.09 21.49 0.74
C THR A 23 -18.63 21.78 0.42
N GLU A 24 -18.33 22.99 -0.03
CA GLU A 24 -16.99 23.40 -0.40
C GLU A 24 -16.13 23.63 0.84
N LEU A 25 -15.03 22.89 0.93
CA LEU A 25 -14.01 23.10 1.94
C LEU A 25 -12.79 23.74 1.28
N HIS A 26 -12.18 24.70 1.97
CA HIS A 26 -10.97 25.37 1.50
C HIS A 26 -9.90 25.43 2.59
N GLY A 27 -8.64 25.59 2.16
CA GLY A 27 -7.51 25.81 3.05
C GLY A 27 -7.31 24.69 4.07
N GLU A 28 -7.16 25.06 5.33
CA GLU A 28 -6.83 24.13 6.42
C GLU A 28 -7.95 23.11 6.70
N ALA A 29 -9.22 23.53 6.58
CA ALA A 29 -10.38 22.66 6.72
C ALA A 29 -10.42 21.58 5.63
N ALA A 30 -10.11 21.93 4.37
CA ALA A 30 -9.99 20.95 3.30
C ALA A 30 -8.84 19.97 3.54
N ALA A 31 -7.69 20.48 3.98
CA ALA A 31 -6.53 19.65 4.26
C ALA A 31 -6.77 18.67 5.40
N ALA A 32 -7.51 19.07 6.44
CA ALA A 32 -7.89 18.19 7.55
C ALA A 32 -8.84 17.08 7.10
N GLU A 33 -9.84 17.42 6.29
CA GLU A 33 -10.80 16.44 5.75
C GLU A 33 -10.13 15.42 4.83
N VAL A 34 -9.27 15.89 3.90
CA VAL A 34 -8.50 15.01 3.01
C VAL A 34 -7.58 14.08 3.81
N ARG A 35 -6.88 14.59 4.83
CA ARG A 35 -6.05 13.75 5.72
C ARG A 35 -6.89 12.66 6.39
N ARG A 36 -8.08 13.00 6.91
CA ARG A 36 -8.97 12.01 7.54
C ARG A 36 -9.40 10.93 6.54
N MET A 37 -9.88 11.34 5.36
CA MET A 37 -10.31 10.40 4.32
C MET A 37 -9.19 9.46 3.87
N LEU A 38 -7.98 10.00 3.70
CA LEU A 38 -6.81 9.22 3.30
C LEU A 38 -6.43 8.16 4.34
N LEU A 39 -6.35 8.54 5.62
CA LEU A 39 -6.07 7.60 6.72
C LEU A 39 -7.14 6.50 6.83
N GLU A 40 -8.42 6.87 6.73
CA GLU A 40 -9.54 5.93 6.76
C GLU A 40 -9.48 4.94 5.58
N THR A 41 -9.20 5.43 4.37
CA THR A 41 -9.16 4.60 3.16
C THR A 41 -7.97 3.65 3.14
N THR A 42 -6.80 4.08 3.61
CA THR A 42 -5.59 3.23 3.64
C THR A 42 -5.52 2.33 4.87
N GLY A 43 -6.34 2.59 5.90
CA GLY A 43 -6.33 1.86 7.16
C GLY A 43 -5.11 2.14 8.04
N THR A 44 -4.31 3.18 7.72
CA THR A 44 -3.19 3.61 8.55
C THR A 44 -3.63 4.72 9.51
N THR A 45 -2.99 4.78 10.67
CA THR A 45 -3.12 5.89 11.63
C THR A 45 -1.90 6.81 11.60
N ASP A 46 -0.88 6.50 10.79
CA ASP A 46 0.38 7.21 10.73
C ASP A 46 0.49 8.05 9.45
N LEU A 47 0.78 9.34 9.61
CA LEU A 47 0.92 10.30 8.52
C LEU A 47 2.20 10.05 7.70
N ASP A 48 3.26 9.50 8.31
CA ASP A 48 4.51 9.18 7.61
C ASP A 48 4.34 7.92 6.74
N GLU A 49 3.60 6.93 7.23
CA GLU A 49 3.15 5.79 6.42
C GLU A 49 2.25 6.23 5.26
N LEU A 50 1.28 7.11 5.52
CA LEU A 50 0.42 7.67 4.47
C LEU A 50 1.25 8.41 3.40
N THR A 51 2.24 9.20 3.83
CA THR A 51 3.14 9.92 2.91
C THR A 51 3.96 8.94 2.07
N ARG A 52 4.46 7.84 2.66
CA ARG A 52 5.15 6.77 1.93
C ARG A 52 4.25 6.07 0.91
N MET A 53 2.97 5.91 1.20
CA MET A 53 1.99 5.34 0.26
C MET A 53 1.64 6.32 -0.87
N ALA A 54 1.45 7.61 -0.54
CA ALA A 54 1.07 8.67 -1.47
C ALA A 54 2.20 9.09 -2.44
N MET A 55 3.46 9.00 -1.99
CA MET A 55 4.66 9.12 -2.84
C MET A 55 4.80 7.96 -3.85
N GLY A 56 3.82 7.04 -3.85
CA GLY A 56 3.80 5.79 -4.58
C GLY A 56 4.32 4.66 -3.70
N ARG A 57 3.62 3.51 -3.71
CA ARG A 57 4.28 2.22 -3.43
C ARG A 57 5.57 2.25 -4.27
N PRO A 58 6.77 2.06 -3.69
CA PRO A 58 7.99 2.02 -4.48
C PRO A 58 7.71 1.10 -5.66
N ALA A 59 7.88 1.62 -6.88
CA ALA A 59 7.81 0.77 -8.05
C ALA A 59 8.72 -0.41 -7.74
N VAL A 60 8.23 -1.63 -7.98
CA VAL A 60 9.07 -2.82 -7.87
C VAL A 60 10.28 -2.57 -8.76
N GLY A 61 11.42 -2.15 -8.18
CA GLY A 61 12.62 -1.74 -8.93
C GLY A 61 13.18 -0.32 -8.71
N THR A 62 12.68 0.52 -7.81
CA THR A 62 13.38 1.78 -7.42
C THR A 62 13.90 1.65 -5.99
N SER A 63 14.84 0.75 -5.68
CA SER A 63 16.21 0.64 -6.20
C SER A 63 16.45 -0.58 -7.10
N SER A 64 16.87 -0.37 -8.35
CA SER A 64 17.30 -1.47 -9.22
C SER A 64 18.78 -1.81 -8.99
N GLY A 65 19.17 -1.95 -7.73
CA GLY A 65 20.31 -2.80 -7.37
C GLY A 65 19.82 -4.23 -7.26
N ALA A 66 20.61 -5.22 -7.70
CA ALA A 66 20.28 -6.62 -7.47
C ALA A 66 19.94 -6.83 -5.99
N SER A 67 18.75 -7.35 -5.68
CA SER A 67 18.36 -7.61 -4.29
C SER A 67 19.43 -8.49 -3.62
N PRO A 68 19.97 -8.09 -2.47
CA PRO A 68 21.00 -8.88 -1.78
C PRO A 68 20.52 -10.30 -1.50
N VAL A 69 21.38 -11.28 -1.75
CA VAL A 69 21.05 -12.70 -1.55
C VAL A 69 21.64 -13.15 -0.22
N VAL A 70 20.77 -13.56 0.71
CA VAL A 70 21.18 -14.25 1.94
C VAL A 70 21.23 -15.75 1.66
N ARG A 71 22.42 -16.36 1.75
CA ARG A 71 22.61 -17.82 1.63
C ARG A 71 22.90 -18.40 3.01
N ALA A 72 22.05 -19.30 3.47
CA ALA A 72 22.22 -19.99 4.75
C ALA A 72 21.93 -21.50 4.58
N ARG A 73 22.65 -22.32 5.35
CA ARG A 73 22.31 -23.75 5.47
C ARG A 73 21.23 -23.91 6.52
N VAL A 74 20.20 -24.69 6.19
CA VAL A 74 19.11 -25.01 7.10
C VAL A 74 18.93 -26.53 7.20
N PRO A 75 18.47 -27.06 8.35
CA PRO A 75 18.08 -28.46 8.45
C PRO A 75 16.99 -28.81 7.43
N GLN A 76 17.04 -30.02 6.86
CA GLN A 76 16.07 -30.47 5.85
C GLN A 76 14.62 -30.38 6.36
N ALA A 77 14.39 -30.78 7.61
CA ALA A 77 13.07 -30.70 8.24
C ALA A 77 12.52 -29.27 8.34
N LEU A 78 13.38 -28.25 8.42
CA LEU A 78 12.93 -26.85 8.38
C LEU A 78 12.54 -26.45 6.95
N LYS A 79 13.34 -26.86 5.96
CA LYS A 79 13.04 -26.62 4.55
C LYS A 79 11.68 -27.23 4.15
N ASP A 80 11.42 -28.46 4.56
CA ASP A 80 10.16 -29.15 4.25
C ASP A 80 8.95 -28.45 4.86
N ARG A 81 9.08 -27.94 6.10
CA ARG A 81 8.02 -27.15 6.76
C ARG A 81 7.74 -25.84 6.04
N VAL A 82 8.76 -25.13 5.59
CA VAL A 82 8.61 -23.89 4.80
C VAL A 82 7.91 -24.19 3.47
N ASN A 83 8.27 -25.28 2.81
CA ASN A 83 7.64 -25.67 1.54
C ASN A 83 6.16 -26.05 1.74
N ALA A 84 5.82 -26.77 2.81
CA ALA A 84 4.45 -27.09 3.14
C ALA A 84 3.63 -25.84 3.47
N LEU A 85 4.23 -24.88 4.18
CA LEU A 85 3.65 -23.57 4.50
C LEU A 85 3.35 -22.77 3.23
N ALA A 86 4.33 -22.66 2.33
CA ALA A 86 4.20 -21.98 1.04
C ALA A 86 3.06 -22.57 0.19
N ARG A 87 2.94 -23.90 0.14
CA ARG A 87 1.85 -24.58 -0.58
C ARG A 87 0.48 -24.31 0.01
N ARG A 88 0.35 -24.36 1.35
CA ARG A 88 -0.92 -24.11 2.05
C ARG A 88 -1.42 -22.70 1.81
N GLU A 89 -0.52 -21.72 1.77
CA GLU A 89 -0.86 -20.31 1.63
C GLU A 89 -0.87 -19.83 0.17
N HIS A 90 -0.57 -20.70 -0.80
CA HIS A 90 -0.40 -20.34 -2.21
C HIS A 90 0.62 -19.20 -2.44
N ARG A 91 1.69 -19.17 -1.62
CA ARG A 91 2.76 -18.16 -1.65
C ARG A 91 4.08 -18.76 -2.11
N LYS A 92 5.01 -17.93 -2.56
CA LYS A 92 6.38 -18.38 -2.87
C LYS A 92 7.17 -18.56 -1.57
N GLU A 93 8.04 -19.56 -1.54
CA GLU A 93 8.94 -19.82 -0.40
C GLU A 93 9.79 -18.58 -0.06
N SER A 94 10.24 -17.85 -1.08
CA SER A 94 11.03 -16.63 -0.90
C SER A 94 10.27 -15.52 -0.18
N ASP A 95 8.94 -15.46 -0.32
CA ASP A 95 8.12 -14.44 0.34
C ASP A 95 7.96 -14.78 1.82
N ILE A 96 7.72 -16.06 2.13
CA ILE A 96 7.68 -16.59 3.50
C ILE A 96 9.01 -16.34 4.23
N VAL A 97 10.13 -16.66 3.58
CA VAL A 97 11.47 -16.48 4.18
C VAL A 97 11.78 -15.00 4.42
N ARG A 98 11.40 -14.12 3.49
CA ARG A 98 11.61 -12.67 3.62
C ARG A 98 10.82 -12.10 4.79
N GLU A 99 9.55 -12.47 4.90
CA GLU A 99 8.67 -12.04 6.00
C GLU A 99 9.16 -12.54 7.34
N ALA A 100 9.51 -13.83 7.44
CA ALA A 100 10.03 -14.42 8.67
C ALA A 100 11.35 -13.73 9.12
N LEU A 101 12.24 -13.41 8.17
CA LEU A 101 13.48 -12.70 8.47
C LEU A 101 13.21 -11.28 8.98
N ALA A 102 12.31 -10.54 8.33
CA ALA A 102 11.94 -9.19 8.75
C ALA A 102 11.31 -9.18 10.16
N ALA A 103 10.37 -10.09 10.42
CA ALA A 103 9.72 -10.22 11.71
C ALA A 103 10.71 -10.58 12.83
N TYR A 104 11.67 -11.47 12.55
CA TYR A 104 12.68 -11.85 13.52
C TYR A 104 13.62 -10.69 13.88
N VAL A 105 14.06 -9.90 12.90
CA VAL A 105 14.89 -8.71 13.15
C VAL A 105 14.13 -7.68 13.97
N GLN A 106 12.88 -7.37 13.60
CA GLN A 106 12.04 -6.44 14.37
C GLN A 106 11.84 -6.90 15.81
N LEU A 107 11.67 -8.20 16.05
CA LEU A 107 11.56 -8.77 17.39
C LEU A 107 12.82 -8.60 18.24
N GLN A 108 14.01 -8.54 17.63
CA GLN A 108 15.28 -8.35 18.34
C GLN A 108 15.63 -6.86 18.56
N GLU A 109 15.04 -5.97 17.77
CA GLU A 109 15.22 -4.51 17.89
C GLU A 109 14.22 -3.85 18.86
N ALA A 110 13.17 -4.58 19.25
CA ALA A 110 12.18 -4.20 20.26
C ALA A 110 12.64 -4.57 21.68
#